data_AF-A0A2A2R426-F1
#
_entry.id   AF-A0A2A2R426-F1
#
_cell.length_a   1.000
_cell.length_b   1.000
_cell.length_c   1.000
_cell.angle_alpha   90.00
_cell.angle_beta   90.00
_cell.angle_gamma   90.00
#
_symmetry.space_group_name_H-M   'P 1'
#
loop_
_entity.id
_entity.type
_entity.pdbx_description
1 polymer ?
#
loop_
_entity_poly.entity_id
_entity_poly.type
_entity_poly.pdbx_seq_one_letter_code
_entity_poly.pdbx_strand_id
1 'polypeptide(L)'
;MFSFFKRRAVPIQPLTLKTRVQNFWSWYEEVAPRFSQTIAAGQCPALAAEVSAKIDELLPGFAWVFGPGETDKSHSLTLSGEGNLHRQLVAIYWASQAPKITSWTFYPSRQPGTIEGCCINIGDRKFDPKEFWITPSINSENEVVDLIVWHPLLAIVPERDRYTVLFLFLDEILGEYGTQHWIGKIAFDGKQLADSIPISELLRFIEKVKTEKGWQKYPPGESWTGYSFERQHDDFLRGDIIAGSTSNIVLINEYLDAQGELENPLAGTGADYVFVAFDATILPKGSEVDSRSRIEDALENELKAAQCGRVLGGAFGTRFAYIDVMIFDGANSLAIIKKVLNDHRLPSGTTVHFFSKENRNSRIVL
;
A
#
# COMPACT_ATOMS: atom_id res chain seq x y z
N MET A 1 -57.25 -4.42 -17.50
CA MET A 1 -55.94 -4.32 -18.15
C MET A 1 -55.01 -3.58 -17.18
N PHE A 2 -54.34 -4.30 -16.28
CA PHE A 2 -53.43 -3.69 -15.30
C PHE A 2 -52.04 -4.28 -15.51
N SER A 3 -51.19 -3.49 -16.16
CA SER A 3 -49.77 -3.80 -16.38
C SER A 3 -49.02 -3.66 -15.06
N PHE A 4 -48.49 -4.77 -14.55
CA PHE A 4 -47.48 -4.75 -13.50
C PHE A 4 -46.11 -4.53 -14.15
N PHE A 5 -45.67 -3.27 -14.21
CA PHE A 5 -44.27 -2.96 -14.45
C PHE A 5 -43.46 -3.43 -13.23
N LYS A 6 -42.82 -4.60 -13.32
CA LYS A 6 -41.71 -4.95 -12.44
C LYS A 6 -40.61 -3.92 -12.66
N ARG A 7 -40.46 -2.95 -11.73
CA ARG A 7 -39.24 -2.15 -11.63
C ARG A 7 -38.08 -3.13 -11.50
N ARG A 8 -37.25 -3.20 -12.54
CA ARG A 8 -35.96 -3.90 -12.50
C ARG A 8 -35.18 -3.25 -11.36
N ALA A 9 -34.82 -4.03 -10.33
CA ALA A 9 -33.95 -3.54 -9.28
C ALA A 9 -32.69 -3.02 -9.96
N VAL A 10 -32.39 -1.74 -9.78
CA VAL A 10 -31.11 -1.16 -10.20
C VAL A 10 -30.06 -1.93 -9.40
N PRO A 11 -29.11 -2.62 -10.04
CA PRO A 11 -28.01 -3.23 -9.31
C PRO A 11 -27.36 -2.13 -8.48
N ILE A 12 -27.30 -2.29 -7.16
CA ILE A 12 -26.57 -1.37 -6.29
C ILE A 12 -25.12 -1.46 -6.77
N GLN A 13 -24.63 -0.39 -7.41
CA GLN A 13 -23.22 -0.33 -7.77
C GLN A 13 -22.42 -0.43 -6.47
N PRO A 14 -21.37 -1.26 -6.43
CA PRO A 14 -20.52 -1.34 -5.25
C PRO A 14 -19.95 0.06 -4.96
N LEU A 15 -19.90 0.44 -3.68
CA LEU A 15 -19.36 1.73 -3.26
C LEU A 15 -17.91 1.87 -3.72
N THR A 16 -17.57 3.05 -4.26
CA THR A 16 -16.19 3.41 -4.62
C THR A 16 -15.35 3.60 -3.36
N LEU A 17 -14.01 3.50 -3.48
CA LEU A 17 -13.11 3.76 -2.36
C LEU A 17 -13.34 5.16 -1.78
N LYS A 18 -13.52 6.17 -2.65
CA LYS A 18 -13.81 7.54 -2.25
C LYS A 18 -15.05 7.62 -1.35
N THR A 19 -16.17 7.01 -1.75
CA THR A 19 -17.39 7.00 -0.93
C THR A 19 -17.20 6.21 0.37
N ARG A 20 -16.49 5.08 0.34
CA ARG A 20 -16.20 4.28 1.54
C ARG A 20 -15.39 5.06 2.58
N VAL A 21 -14.35 5.75 2.13
CA VAL A 21 -13.50 6.59 2.98
C VAL A 21 -14.28 7.79 3.53
N GLN A 22 -15.11 8.43 2.72
CA GLN A 22 -16.02 9.50 3.19
C GLN A 22 -16.97 9.00 4.29
N ASN A 23 -17.62 7.85 4.08
CA ASN A 23 -18.51 7.25 5.05
C ASN A 23 -17.77 6.89 6.36
N PHE A 24 -16.53 6.41 6.25
CA PHE A 24 -15.69 6.11 7.41
C PHE A 24 -15.44 7.38 8.23
N TRP A 25 -15.04 8.47 7.57
CA TRP A 25 -14.70 9.71 8.26
C TRP A 25 -15.92 10.39 8.89
N SER A 26 -17.06 10.41 8.21
CA SER A 26 -18.31 10.91 8.80
C SER A 26 -18.70 10.12 10.05
N TRP A 27 -18.60 8.79 10.01
CA TRP A 27 -18.83 7.97 11.20
C TRP A 27 -17.79 8.26 12.31
N TYR A 28 -16.52 8.39 11.96
CA TYR A 28 -15.46 8.60 12.94
C TYR A 28 -15.61 9.94 13.67
N GLU A 29 -15.96 11.01 12.95
CA GLU A 29 -16.24 12.33 13.54
C GLU A 29 -17.34 12.26 14.60
N GLU A 30 -18.39 11.47 14.37
CA GLU A 30 -19.49 11.29 15.31
C GLU A 30 -19.06 10.53 16.59
N VAL A 31 -18.22 9.50 16.45
CA VAL A 31 -17.84 8.65 17.59
C VAL A 31 -16.58 9.10 18.33
N ALA A 32 -15.75 9.94 17.71
CA ALA A 32 -14.44 10.35 18.25
C ALA A 32 -14.51 10.88 19.71
N PRO A 33 -15.47 11.74 20.11
CA PRO A 33 -15.56 12.21 21.49
C PRO A 33 -15.81 11.08 22.50
N ARG A 34 -16.67 10.12 22.15
CA ARG A 34 -16.95 8.94 22.98
C ARG A 34 -15.76 8.02 23.03
N PHE A 35 -15.07 7.82 21.91
CA PHE A 35 -13.86 7.00 21.86
C PHE A 35 -12.77 7.58 22.76
N SER A 36 -12.50 8.89 22.69
CA SER A 36 -11.52 9.55 23.57
C SER A 36 -11.86 9.33 25.05
N GLN A 37 -13.13 9.50 25.45
CA GLN A 37 -13.55 9.27 26.84
C GLN A 37 -13.37 7.80 27.26
N THR A 38 -13.70 6.87 26.38
CA THR A 38 -13.61 5.43 26.65
C THR A 38 -12.15 4.98 26.78
N ILE A 39 -11.26 5.51 25.95
CA ILE A 39 -9.82 5.23 26.02
C ILE A 39 -9.24 5.85 27.29
N ALA A 40 -9.59 7.11 27.62
CA ALA A 40 -9.16 7.77 28.85
C ALA A 40 -9.63 7.05 30.13
N ALA A 41 -10.78 6.35 30.07
CA ALA A 41 -11.30 5.52 31.15
C ALA A 41 -10.63 4.12 31.25
N GLY A 42 -9.65 3.80 30.38
CA GLY A 42 -9.00 2.50 30.34
C GLY A 42 -9.88 1.38 29.76
N GLN A 43 -10.95 1.72 29.06
CA GLN A 43 -11.94 0.79 28.51
C GLN A 43 -11.79 0.58 27.00
N CYS A 44 -10.59 0.82 26.46
CA CYS A 44 -10.27 0.65 25.03
C CYS A 44 -10.75 -0.67 24.41
N PRO A 45 -10.62 -1.84 25.07
CA PRO A 45 -11.11 -3.11 24.51
C PRO A 45 -12.61 -3.13 24.17
N ALA A 46 -13.43 -2.31 24.85
CA ALA A 46 -14.87 -2.23 24.58
C ALA A 46 -15.20 -1.61 23.21
N LEU A 47 -14.26 -0.88 22.61
CA LEU A 47 -14.43 -0.26 21.29
C LEU A 47 -14.11 -1.22 20.14
N ALA A 48 -13.37 -2.31 20.40
CA ALA A 48 -12.75 -3.12 19.36
C ALA A 48 -13.77 -3.76 18.40
N ALA A 49 -14.90 -4.25 18.92
CA ALA A 49 -15.94 -4.85 18.09
C ALA A 49 -16.58 -3.82 17.14
N GLU A 50 -16.81 -2.60 17.62
CA GLU A 50 -17.43 -1.53 16.83
C GLU A 50 -16.50 -1.06 15.71
N VAL A 51 -15.22 -0.83 16.03
CA VAL A 51 -14.21 -0.38 15.05
C VAL A 51 -13.97 -1.46 14.00
N SER A 52 -13.83 -2.72 14.41
CA SER A 52 -13.63 -3.84 13.48
C SER A 52 -14.82 -3.99 12.54
N ALA A 53 -16.05 -3.95 13.06
CA ALA A 53 -17.25 -4.04 12.22
C ALA A 53 -17.30 -2.91 11.18
N LYS A 54 -16.91 -1.69 11.55
CA LYS A 54 -16.90 -0.56 10.62
C LYS A 54 -15.80 -0.65 9.56
N ILE A 55 -14.62 -1.12 9.94
CA ILE A 55 -13.51 -1.36 9.00
C ILE A 55 -13.86 -2.50 8.06
N ASP A 56 -14.38 -3.63 8.54
CA ASP A 56 -14.80 -4.74 7.69
C ASP A 56 -15.89 -4.34 6.68
N GLU A 57 -16.81 -3.46 7.08
CA GLU A 57 -17.86 -2.90 6.21
C GLU A 57 -17.27 -2.03 5.08
N LEU A 58 -16.39 -1.08 5.44
CA LEU A 58 -15.98 -0.01 4.54
C LEU A 58 -14.63 -0.27 3.84
N LEU A 59 -13.70 -0.90 4.54
CA LEU A 59 -12.30 -1.15 4.15
C LEU A 59 -11.93 -2.61 4.51
N PRO A 60 -12.52 -3.62 3.84
CA PRO A 60 -12.33 -5.01 4.20
C PRO A 60 -10.88 -5.46 4.03
N GLY A 61 -10.40 -6.28 4.97
CA GLY A 61 -9.06 -6.85 4.94
C GLY A 61 -7.96 -5.94 5.49
N PHE A 62 -8.31 -4.83 6.12
CA PHE A 62 -7.36 -3.98 6.84
C PHE A 62 -7.30 -4.33 8.32
N ALA A 63 -6.08 -4.38 8.86
CA ALA A 63 -5.88 -4.39 10.30
C ALA A 63 -5.92 -2.95 10.83
N TRP A 64 -6.13 -2.81 12.13
CA TRP A 64 -6.14 -1.50 12.77
C TRP A 64 -5.66 -1.58 14.21
N VAL A 65 -5.20 -0.44 14.73
CA VAL A 65 -4.77 -0.34 16.14
C VAL A 65 -4.96 1.08 16.66
N PHE A 66 -5.40 1.19 17.92
CA PHE A 66 -5.32 2.45 18.66
C PHE A 66 -3.95 2.62 19.29
N GLY A 67 -3.43 3.84 19.28
CA GLY A 67 -2.16 4.19 19.91
C GLY A 67 -2.19 5.55 20.60
N PRO A 68 -1.06 5.99 21.16
CA PRO A 68 -0.88 7.38 21.57
C PRO A 68 -0.90 8.30 20.34
N GLY A 69 -1.45 9.51 20.48
CA GLY A 69 -1.33 10.56 19.47
C GLY A 69 -0.06 11.40 19.67
N GLU A 70 0.05 12.51 18.94
CA GLU A 70 1.22 13.41 19.00
C GLU A 70 1.43 14.12 20.35
N THR A 71 0.44 14.09 21.24
CA THR A 71 0.47 14.73 22.56
C THR A 71 0.02 13.74 23.63
N ASP A 72 0.43 13.94 24.88
CA ASP A 72 0.11 13.04 26.01
C ASP A 72 -1.40 12.78 26.23
N LYS A 73 -2.27 13.64 25.68
CA LYS A 73 -3.74 13.53 25.81
C LYS A 73 -4.44 13.23 24.48
N SER A 74 -3.70 13.02 23.40
CA SER A 74 -4.27 12.62 22.13
C SER A 74 -4.13 11.11 21.91
N HIS A 75 -4.99 10.59 21.05
CA HIS A 75 -5.00 9.21 20.63
C HIS A 75 -4.66 9.15 19.14
N SER A 76 -4.24 7.97 18.70
CA SER A 76 -4.12 7.69 17.27
C SER A 76 -4.97 6.50 16.88
N LEU A 77 -5.44 6.51 15.63
CA LEU A 77 -5.93 5.33 14.95
C LEU A 77 -5.03 5.07 13.75
N THR A 78 -4.48 3.87 13.70
CA THR A 78 -3.71 3.38 12.57
C THR A 78 -4.56 2.41 11.77
N LEU A 79 -4.60 2.61 10.45
CA LEU A 79 -5.08 1.62 9.50
C LEU A 79 -3.86 0.96 8.85
N SER A 80 -3.72 -0.35 9.02
CA SER A 80 -2.54 -1.12 8.62
C SER A 80 -2.79 -1.89 7.34
N GLY A 81 -1.84 -1.79 6.40
CA GLY A 81 -1.83 -2.60 5.18
C GLY A 81 -1.16 -3.95 5.37
N GLU A 82 -0.64 -4.26 6.57
CA GLU A 82 0.06 -5.52 6.91
C GLU A 82 1.17 -5.88 5.91
N GLY A 83 1.93 -4.88 5.48
CA GLY A 83 3.01 -5.03 4.51
C GLY A 83 2.57 -5.25 3.05
N ASN A 84 1.26 -5.26 2.76
CA ASN A 84 0.75 -5.36 1.39
C ASN A 84 0.73 -3.97 0.70
N LEU A 85 1.50 -3.81 -0.37
CA LEU A 85 1.65 -2.53 -1.08
C LEU A 85 0.32 -1.99 -1.61
N HIS A 86 -0.57 -2.84 -2.14
CA HIS A 86 -1.87 -2.40 -2.64
C HIS A 86 -2.73 -1.81 -1.52
N ARG A 87 -2.75 -2.47 -0.35
CA ARG A 87 -3.46 -1.97 0.83
C ARG A 87 -2.82 -0.70 1.39
N GLN A 88 -1.49 -0.60 1.38
CA GLN A 88 -0.79 0.61 1.84
C GLN A 88 -1.17 1.84 1.03
N LEU A 89 -1.28 1.72 -0.30
CA LEU A 89 -1.74 2.82 -1.16
C LEU A 89 -3.17 3.27 -0.82
N VAL A 90 -4.06 2.32 -0.48
CA VAL A 90 -5.41 2.61 0.00
C VAL A 90 -5.39 3.27 1.38
N ALA A 91 -4.57 2.79 2.32
CA ALA A 91 -4.43 3.38 3.66
C ALA A 91 -3.89 4.82 3.60
N ILE A 92 -2.94 5.10 2.69
CA ILE A 92 -2.43 6.44 2.42
C ILE A 92 -3.57 7.35 1.92
N TYR A 93 -4.38 6.86 0.97
CA TYR A 93 -5.55 7.62 0.53
C TYR A 93 -6.53 7.86 1.67
N TRP A 94 -6.88 6.84 2.46
CA TRP A 94 -7.74 6.95 3.64
C TRP A 94 -7.26 8.05 4.58
N ALA A 95 -5.98 8.01 5.00
CA ALA A 95 -5.39 9.00 5.91
C ALA A 95 -5.36 10.41 5.29
N SER A 96 -5.13 10.53 3.98
CA SER A 96 -5.14 11.84 3.28
C SER A 96 -6.51 12.52 3.29
N GLN A 97 -7.59 11.76 3.49
CA GLN A 97 -8.95 12.26 3.56
C GLN A 97 -9.41 12.53 5.01
N ALA A 98 -8.55 12.30 6.01
CA ALA A 98 -8.93 12.46 7.41
C ALA A 98 -9.33 13.92 7.72
N PRO A 99 -10.50 14.15 8.32
CA PRO A 99 -10.87 15.47 8.81
C PRO A 99 -10.02 15.83 10.03
N LYS A 100 -9.97 17.12 10.36
CA LYS A 100 -9.30 17.59 11.58
C LYS A 100 -10.18 17.27 12.80
N ILE A 101 -9.84 16.20 13.51
CA ILE A 101 -10.52 15.80 14.74
C ILE A 101 -9.60 16.11 15.93
N THR A 102 -10.07 16.97 16.84
CA THR A 102 -9.31 17.36 18.03
C THR A 102 -8.87 16.14 18.83
N SER A 103 -7.61 16.13 19.26
CA SER A 103 -7.01 15.04 20.05
C SER A 103 -6.90 13.69 19.33
N TRP A 104 -6.99 13.66 18.00
CA TRP A 104 -6.79 12.46 17.19
C TRP A 104 -5.74 12.66 16.10
N THR A 105 -4.88 11.66 15.93
CA THR A 105 -3.94 11.54 14.81
C THR A 105 -4.24 10.25 14.03
N PHE A 106 -4.14 10.27 12.71
CA PHE A 106 -4.45 9.12 11.86
C PHE A 106 -3.23 8.70 11.05
N TYR A 107 -2.86 7.43 11.15
CA TYR A 107 -1.68 6.89 10.47
C TYR A 107 -2.06 5.83 9.44
N PRO A 108 -1.49 5.88 8.21
CA PRO A 108 -1.74 4.88 7.17
C PRO A 108 -0.90 3.61 7.33
N SER A 109 -0.16 3.48 8.43
CA SER A 109 0.70 2.35 8.77
C SER A 109 1.15 2.45 10.23
N ARG A 110 1.54 1.33 10.86
CA ARG A 110 2.11 1.36 12.21
C ARG A 110 3.36 2.23 12.25
N GLN A 111 3.41 3.12 13.23
CA GLN A 111 4.53 3.99 13.49
C GLN A 111 5.56 3.27 14.39
N PRO A 112 6.85 3.62 14.29
CA PRO A 112 7.83 3.22 15.29
C PRO A 112 7.36 3.57 16.71
N GLY A 113 7.46 2.62 17.62
CA GLY A 113 7.03 2.71 19.01
C GLY A 113 8.14 2.35 19.99
N THR A 114 7.74 1.89 21.18
CA THR A 114 8.66 1.43 22.21
C THR A 114 8.42 -0.04 22.50
N ILE A 115 9.49 -0.83 22.48
CA ILE A 115 9.42 -2.25 22.86
C ILE A 115 9.54 -2.47 24.37
N GLU A 116 9.75 -1.42 25.16
CA GLU A 116 9.92 -1.56 26.60
C GLU A 116 8.60 -2.00 27.26
N GLY A 117 8.64 -3.13 27.96
CA GLY A 117 7.45 -3.72 28.58
C GLY A 117 6.54 -4.48 27.60
N CYS A 118 6.87 -4.50 26.30
CA CYS A 118 6.19 -5.36 25.34
C CYS A 118 6.53 -6.82 25.58
N CYS A 119 5.53 -7.69 25.51
CA CYS A 119 5.70 -9.13 25.56
C CYS A 119 4.73 -9.78 24.59
N ILE A 120 5.19 -10.77 23.84
CA ILE A 120 4.37 -11.51 22.89
C ILE A 120 4.18 -12.92 23.43
N ASN A 121 2.93 -13.39 23.47
CA ASN A 121 2.62 -14.76 23.85
C ASN A 121 2.23 -15.57 22.61
N ILE A 122 2.89 -16.70 22.40
CA ILE A 122 2.50 -17.69 21.38
C ILE A 122 2.38 -19.06 22.06
N GLY A 123 1.15 -19.57 22.12
CA GLY A 123 0.81 -20.72 22.96
C GLY A 123 1.14 -20.43 24.42
N ASP A 124 1.85 -21.35 25.09
CA ASP A 124 2.26 -21.20 26.49
C ASP A 124 3.61 -20.47 26.65
N ARG A 125 4.18 -19.94 25.55
CA ARG A 125 5.49 -19.27 25.56
C ARG A 125 5.32 -17.76 25.55
N LYS A 126 6.08 -17.11 26.42
CA LYS A 126 6.22 -15.67 26.49
C LYS A 126 7.57 -15.27 25.91
N PHE A 127 7.57 -14.28 25.03
CA PHE A 127 8.76 -13.69 24.43
C PHE A 127 8.91 -12.26 24.93
N ASP A 128 10.04 -11.98 25.57
CA ASP A 128 10.45 -10.63 25.96
C ASP A 128 11.48 -10.13 24.92
N PRO A 129 11.31 -8.94 24.33
CA PRO A 129 12.26 -8.40 23.36
C PRO A 129 13.68 -8.27 23.93
N LYS A 130 13.85 -8.15 25.25
CA LYS A 130 15.18 -8.11 25.90
C LYS A 130 15.98 -9.41 25.74
N GLU A 131 15.32 -10.50 25.39
CA GLU A 131 15.94 -11.81 25.16
C GLU A 131 16.34 -12.02 23.70
N PHE A 132 15.99 -11.08 22.80
CA PHE A 132 16.37 -11.12 21.38
C PHE A 132 17.68 -10.39 21.13
N TRP A 133 18.60 -11.12 20.51
CA TRP A 133 19.90 -10.62 20.08
C TRP A 133 19.99 -10.71 18.56
N ILE A 134 20.51 -9.66 17.94
CA ILE A 134 20.65 -9.57 16.50
C ILE A 134 22.10 -9.26 16.13
N THR A 135 22.61 -9.89 15.09
CA THR A 135 23.86 -9.49 14.42
C THR A 135 23.48 -8.86 13.08
N PRO A 136 23.51 -7.52 12.97
CA PRO A 136 23.19 -6.83 11.74
C PRO A 136 24.37 -6.78 10.78
N SER A 137 24.12 -6.93 9.48
CA SER A 137 25.10 -6.72 8.41
C SER A 137 24.54 -5.83 7.31
N ILE A 138 25.35 -4.86 6.85
CA ILE A 138 24.92 -3.87 5.86
C ILE A 138 24.99 -4.47 4.47
N ASN A 139 23.84 -4.61 3.81
CA ASN A 139 23.75 -4.94 2.40
C ASN A 139 23.69 -3.64 1.58
N SER A 140 24.86 -3.21 1.08
CA SER A 140 24.95 -1.93 0.35
C SER A 140 24.37 -1.97 -1.06
N GLU A 141 24.20 -3.15 -1.65
CA GLU A 141 23.63 -3.31 -2.99
C GLU A 141 22.12 -3.06 -2.97
N ASN A 142 21.42 -3.63 -1.98
CA ASN A 142 19.98 -3.47 -1.83
C ASN A 142 19.59 -2.34 -0.87
N GLU A 143 20.58 -1.65 -0.31
CA GLU A 143 20.40 -0.59 0.68
C GLU A 143 19.55 -1.01 1.90
N VAL A 144 19.83 -2.20 2.44
CA VAL A 144 19.12 -2.79 3.59
C VAL A 144 20.12 -3.32 4.64
N VAL A 145 19.59 -3.71 5.79
CA VAL A 145 20.30 -4.39 6.87
C VAL A 145 19.79 -5.82 6.96
N ASP A 146 20.67 -6.78 6.66
CA ASP A 146 20.41 -8.19 6.88
C ASP A 146 20.62 -8.53 8.36
N LEU A 147 19.84 -9.46 8.90
CA LEU A 147 19.85 -9.82 10.32
C LEU A 147 20.11 -11.32 10.51
N ILE A 148 21.04 -11.64 11.41
CA ILE A 148 21.09 -12.95 12.06
C ILE A 148 20.50 -12.80 13.46
N VAL A 149 19.46 -13.57 13.77
CA VAL A 149 18.70 -13.45 15.02
C VAL A 149 18.96 -14.66 15.91
N TRP A 150 19.22 -14.39 17.18
CA TRP A 150 19.32 -15.39 18.23
C TRP A 150 18.36 -15.07 19.38
N HIS A 151 17.76 -16.12 19.94
CA HIS A 151 16.98 -16.07 21.17
C HIS A 151 17.00 -17.46 21.82
N PRO A 152 17.03 -17.58 23.17
CA PRO A 152 17.20 -18.85 23.87
C PRO A 152 16.20 -19.95 23.47
N LEU A 153 14.95 -19.55 23.15
CA LEU A 153 13.89 -20.48 22.79
C LEU A 153 13.82 -20.85 21.30
N LEU A 154 14.62 -20.25 20.40
CA LEU A 154 14.45 -20.48 18.96
C LEU A 154 14.59 -21.95 18.57
N ALA A 155 15.48 -22.70 19.23
CA ALA A 155 15.72 -24.11 18.95
C ALA A 155 14.46 -25.00 19.08
N ILE A 156 13.49 -24.58 19.90
CA ILE A 156 12.27 -25.36 20.23
C ILE A 156 10.98 -24.72 19.70
N VAL A 157 11.09 -23.56 19.05
CA VAL A 157 9.95 -22.82 18.48
C VAL A 157 9.84 -23.16 16.99
N PRO A 158 8.65 -23.46 16.46
CA PRO A 158 8.45 -23.65 15.02
C PRO A 158 8.87 -22.41 14.23
N GLU A 159 9.46 -22.60 13.05
CA GLU A 159 10.01 -21.51 12.23
C GLU A 159 9.01 -20.37 11.98
N ARG A 160 7.76 -20.72 11.64
CA ARG A 160 6.67 -19.74 11.45
C ARG A 160 6.52 -18.80 12.65
N ASP A 161 6.48 -19.38 13.86
CA ASP A 161 6.30 -18.61 15.09
C ASP A 161 7.52 -17.72 15.38
N ARG A 162 8.74 -18.16 15.02
CA ARG A 162 9.96 -17.33 15.14
C ARG A 162 9.83 -16.05 14.32
N TYR A 163 9.42 -16.18 13.06
CA TYR A 163 9.19 -15.04 12.18
C TYR A 163 8.04 -14.16 12.69
N THR A 164 6.92 -14.75 13.14
CA THR A 164 5.80 -13.98 13.69
C THR A 164 6.23 -13.10 14.87
N VAL A 165 6.93 -13.66 15.86
CA VAL A 165 7.41 -12.87 17.01
C VAL A 165 8.40 -11.79 16.56
N LEU A 166 9.35 -12.15 15.70
CA LEU A 166 10.37 -11.21 15.23
C LEU A 166 9.74 -10.04 14.48
N PHE A 167 8.83 -10.27 13.53
CA PHE A 167 8.20 -9.20 12.76
C PHE A 167 7.34 -8.29 13.62
N LEU A 168 6.63 -8.83 14.61
CA LEU A 168 5.90 -8.01 15.58
C LEU A 168 6.83 -7.07 16.38
N PHE A 169 8.01 -7.54 16.78
CA PHE A 169 9.00 -6.67 17.41
C PHE A 169 9.65 -5.69 16.43
N LEU A 170 9.96 -6.10 15.20
CA LEU A 170 10.51 -5.20 14.19
C LEU A 170 9.52 -4.06 13.88
N ASP A 171 8.23 -4.37 13.72
CA ASP A 171 7.19 -3.37 13.47
C ASP A 171 7.00 -2.43 14.67
N GLU A 172 7.16 -2.91 15.89
CA GLU A 172 7.14 -2.04 17.08
C GLU A 172 8.38 -1.14 17.14
N ILE A 173 9.55 -1.58 16.66
CA ILE A 173 10.79 -0.80 16.69
C ILE A 173 10.87 0.20 15.52
N LEU A 174 10.46 -0.23 14.33
CA LEU A 174 10.72 0.46 13.07
C LEU A 174 9.46 0.98 12.40
N GLY A 175 8.27 0.61 12.89
CA GLY A 175 7.03 0.74 12.15
C GLY A 175 7.00 -0.19 10.94
N GLU A 176 5.82 -0.32 10.32
CA GLU A 176 5.64 -1.21 9.16
C GLU A 176 6.56 -0.82 7.99
N TYR A 177 6.63 0.47 7.66
CA TYR A 177 7.47 0.95 6.57
C TYR A 177 8.95 0.82 6.88
N GLY A 178 9.36 1.01 8.13
CA GLY A 178 10.74 0.84 8.52
C GLY A 178 11.18 -0.62 8.39
N THR A 179 10.37 -1.55 8.88
CA THR A 179 10.60 -2.99 8.71
C THR A 179 10.76 -3.35 7.23
N GLN A 180 9.82 -2.92 6.37
CA GLN A 180 9.87 -3.26 4.94
C GLN A 180 11.04 -2.65 4.18
N HIS A 181 11.41 -1.39 4.48
CA HIS A 181 12.40 -0.67 3.70
C HIS A 181 13.84 -0.87 4.18
N TRP A 182 14.04 -1.22 5.45
CA TRP A 182 15.38 -1.33 6.04
C TRP A 182 15.81 -2.75 6.32
N ILE A 183 14.90 -3.70 6.49
CA ILE A 183 15.27 -5.07 6.83
C ILE A 183 15.34 -5.92 5.57
N GLY A 184 16.50 -6.53 5.35
CA GLY A 184 16.76 -7.42 4.24
C GLY A 184 16.55 -8.88 4.63
N LYS A 185 17.55 -9.71 4.33
CA LYS A 185 17.54 -11.13 4.65
C LYS A 185 17.56 -11.33 6.17
N ILE A 186 16.68 -12.19 6.65
CA ILE A 186 16.65 -12.65 8.04
C ILE A 186 17.05 -14.12 8.09
N ALA A 187 18.00 -14.44 8.97
CA ALA A 187 18.37 -15.80 9.33
C ALA A 187 18.29 -15.97 10.85
N PHE A 188 18.14 -17.22 11.30
CA PHE A 188 18.19 -17.57 12.72
C PHE A 188 19.41 -18.44 12.99
N ASP A 189 20.15 -18.14 14.06
CA ASP A 189 21.25 -18.97 14.54
C ASP A 189 20.88 -19.64 15.88
N GLY A 190 21.41 -20.84 16.11
CA GLY A 190 21.25 -21.55 17.39
C GLY A 190 22.15 -21.00 18.51
N LYS A 191 23.12 -20.16 18.17
CA LYS A 191 24.07 -19.53 19.09
C LYS A 191 24.06 -18.01 18.94
N GLN A 192 24.21 -17.32 20.06
CA GLN A 192 24.47 -15.89 20.06
C GLN A 192 25.86 -15.64 19.47
N LEU A 193 25.97 -14.78 18.46
CA LEU A 193 27.25 -14.42 17.86
C LEU A 193 27.96 -13.35 18.70
N ALA A 194 29.27 -13.22 18.52
CA ALA A 194 30.10 -12.35 19.36
C ALA A 194 29.81 -10.85 19.18
N ASP A 195 29.30 -10.46 18.02
CA ASP A 195 28.96 -9.10 17.62
C ASP A 195 27.46 -8.80 17.72
N SER A 196 26.68 -9.71 18.31
CA SER A 196 25.25 -9.50 18.48
C SER A 196 24.97 -8.35 19.45
N ILE A 197 24.03 -7.49 19.07
CA ILE A 197 23.47 -6.41 19.90
C ILE A 197 22.04 -6.77 20.33
N PRO A 198 21.52 -6.21 21.44
CA PRO A 198 20.11 -6.34 21.78
C PRO A 198 19.22 -5.77 20.66
N ILE A 199 18.08 -6.38 20.38
CA ILE A 199 17.16 -5.90 19.33
C ILE A 199 16.71 -4.45 19.55
N SER A 200 16.66 -3.98 20.80
CA SER A 200 16.37 -2.58 21.15
C SER A 200 17.36 -1.57 20.57
N GLU A 201 18.56 -1.99 20.18
CA GLU A 201 19.57 -1.12 19.57
C GLU A 201 19.44 -1.02 18.04
N LEU A 202 18.54 -1.80 17.43
CA LEU A 202 18.37 -1.86 15.97
C LEU A 202 18.03 -0.50 15.35
N LEU A 203 17.09 0.25 15.92
CA LEU A 203 16.71 1.56 15.40
C LEU A 203 17.93 2.51 15.37
N ARG A 204 18.73 2.51 16.43
CA ARG A 204 19.95 3.31 16.51
C ARG A 204 20.99 2.87 15.48
N PHE A 205 21.13 1.57 15.26
CA PHE A 205 22.00 1.03 14.22
C PHE A 205 21.56 1.50 12.83
N ILE A 206 20.25 1.40 12.51
CA ILE A 206 19.69 1.82 11.23
C ILE A 206 19.87 3.33 11.01
N GLU A 207 19.59 4.17 12.01
CA GLU A 207 19.77 5.63 11.89
C GLU A 207 21.24 6.00 11.65
N LYS A 208 22.18 5.25 12.24
CA LYS A 208 23.61 5.39 11.94
C LYS A 208 23.90 5.04 10.47
N VAL A 209 23.44 3.87 9.98
CA VAL A 209 23.63 3.44 8.59
C VAL A 209 23.04 4.46 7.62
N LYS A 210 21.81 4.91 7.87
CA LYS A 210 21.13 5.95 7.09
C LYS A 210 21.98 7.21 6.97
N THR A 211 22.52 7.70 8.09
CA THR A 211 23.36 8.90 8.13
C THR A 211 24.68 8.71 7.38
N GLU A 212 25.36 7.58 7.60
CA GLU A 212 26.68 7.29 7.01
C GLU A 212 26.60 7.02 5.50
N LYS A 213 25.52 6.39 5.04
CA LYS A 213 25.34 6.00 3.64
C LYS A 213 24.55 7.02 2.83
N GLY A 214 23.78 7.90 3.47
CA GLY A 214 22.91 8.86 2.80
C GLY A 214 21.71 8.21 2.09
N TRP A 215 21.32 6.99 2.48
CA TRP A 215 20.20 6.28 1.87
C TRP A 215 18.87 6.98 2.16
N GLN A 216 18.05 7.13 1.12
CA GLN A 216 16.74 7.76 1.19
C GLN A 216 15.66 6.71 0.95
N LYS A 217 14.77 6.53 1.92
CA LYS A 217 13.61 5.65 1.83
C LYS A 217 12.35 6.51 1.83
N TYR A 218 11.45 6.26 0.87
CA TYR A 218 10.21 7.01 0.74
C TYR A 218 9.01 6.13 1.07
N PRO A 219 7.87 6.73 1.47
CA PRO A 219 6.63 6.00 1.66
C PRO A 219 6.18 5.23 0.39
N PRO A 220 5.30 4.24 0.56
CA PRO A 220 4.67 3.54 -0.56
C PRO A 220 4.04 4.49 -1.59
N GLY A 221 4.38 4.27 -2.86
CA GLY A 221 3.92 5.12 -3.97
C GLY A 221 4.73 6.40 -4.17
N GLU A 222 5.76 6.68 -3.38
CA GLU A 222 6.68 7.82 -3.59
C GLU A 222 8.08 7.38 -4.06
N SER A 223 8.41 6.10 -3.93
CA SER A 223 9.62 5.51 -4.52
C SER A 223 9.35 5.07 -5.96
N TRP A 224 10.28 5.33 -6.88
CA TRP A 224 10.17 4.96 -8.29
C TRP A 224 11.18 3.87 -8.65
N THR A 225 10.69 2.82 -9.33
CA THR A 225 11.51 1.72 -9.85
C THR A 225 11.49 1.77 -11.38
N GLY A 226 12.67 1.87 -11.98
CA GLY A 226 12.86 1.61 -13.40
C GLY A 226 12.90 0.12 -13.66
N TYR A 227 12.27 -0.34 -14.74
CA TYR A 227 12.24 -1.75 -15.11
C TYR A 227 12.34 -1.92 -16.63
N SER A 228 12.83 -3.08 -17.05
CA SER A 228 12.92 -3.48 -18.45
C SER A 228 12.72 -4.99 -18.58
N PHE A 229 12.16 -5.45 -19.69
CA PHE A 229 12.01 -6.86 -19.98
C PHE A 229 12.95 -7.29 -21.09
N GLU A 230 13.70 -8.37 -20.86
CA GLU A 230 14.63 -8.92 -21.85
C GLU A 230 13.90 -9.51 -23.06
N ARG A 231 12.68 -10.03 -22.85
CA ARG A 231 11.84 -10.63 -23.89
C ARG A 231 10.45 -10.03 -23.88
N GLN A 232 9.98 -9.71 -25.07
CA GLN A 232 8.61 -9.31 -25.31
C GLN A 232 7.75 -10.55 -25.59
N HIS A 233 6.49 -10.47 -25.17
CA HIS A 233 5.47 -11.48 -25.35
C HIS A 233 4.34 -10.90 -26.22
N ASP A 234 3.90 -11.65 -27.23
CA ASP A 234 2.78 -11.22 -28.08
C ASP A 234 1.43 -11.79 -27.62
N ASP A 235 1.42 -12.56 -26.52
CA ASP A 235 0.26 -13.33 -26.06
C ASP A 235 -0.76 -12.49 -25.28
N PHE A 236 -0.34 -11.35 -24.70
CA PHE A 236 -1.21 -10.48 -23.91
C PHE A 236 -0.80 -9.00 -24.01
N LEU A 237 -1.75 -8.10 -23.68
CA LEU A 237 -1.48 -6.65 -23.65
C LEU A 237 -0.37 -6.33 -22.67
N ARG A 238 0.50 -5.36 -22.98
CA ARG A 238 1.73 -5.02 -22.23
C ARG A 238 2.86 -6.03 -22.34
N GLY A 239 2.67 -7.16 -23.01
CA GLY A 239 3.76 -8.07 -23.32
C GLY A 239 4.80 -7.45 -24.26
N ASP A 240 4.46 -6.35 -24.96
CA ASP A 240 5.37 -5.63 -25.85
C ASP A 240 6.27 -4.61 -25.14
N ILE A 241 6.16 -4.45 -23.81
CA ILE A 241 6.92 -3.46 -23.03
C ILE A 241 8.43 -3.71 -23.18
N ILE A 242 9.17 -2.63 -23.45
CA ILE A 242 10.63 -2.61 -23.48
C ILE A 242 11.14 -2.12 -22.13
N ALA A 243 10.65 -0.95 -21.70
CA ALA A 243 11.05 -0.32 -20.45
C ALA A 243 9.93 0.53 -19.86
N GLY A 244 10.00 0.75 -18.55
CA GLY A 244 9.07 1.60 -17.84
C GLY A 244 9.61 2.07 -16.50
N SER A 245 8.81 2.91 -15.87
CA SER A 245 9.01 3.40 -14.51
C SER A 245 7.70 3.29 -13.76
N THR A 246 7.74 2.82 -12.53
CA THR A 246 6.55 2.63 -11.70
C THR A 246 6.85 2.88 -10.23
N SER A 247 5.85 3.39 -9.52
CA SER A 247 5.82 3.47 -8.06
C SER A 247 5.17 2.23 -7.42
N ASN A 248 4.72 1.28 -8.23
CA ASN A 248 4.15 0.00 -7.81
C ASN A 248 4.68 -1.14 -8.68
N ILE A 249 5.92 -1.57 -8.41
CA ILE A 249 6.55 -2.68 -9.15
C ILE A 249 5.86 -4.02 -8.89
N VAL A 250 5.24 -4.18 -7.71
CA VAL A 250 4.48 -5.39 -7.35
C VAL A 250 3.34 -5.61 -8.34
N LEU A 251 2.53 -4.58 -8.62
CA LEU A 251 1.44 -4.67 -9.61
C LEU A 251 1.93 -5.10 -11.01
N ILE A 252 3.09 -4.59 -11.43
CA ILE A 252 3.64 -4.91 -12.74
C ILE A 252 4.08 -6.37 -12.80
N ASN A 253 4.80 -6.83 -11.78
CA ASN A 253 5.26 -8.21 -11.69
C ASN A 253 4.08 -9.19 -11.61
N GLU A 254 3.10 -8.92 -10.74
CA GLU A 254 1.90 -9.75 -10.62
C GLU A 254 1.12 -9.85 -11.94
N TYR A 255 0.99 -8.76 -12.68
CA TYR A 255 0.30 -8.77 -13.98
C TYR A 255 1.04 -9.61 -15.03
N LEU A 256 2.37 -9.55 -15.05
CA LEU A 256 3.21 -10.32 -15.97
C LEU A 256 3.25 -11.80 -15.61
N ASP A 257 3.40 -12.11 -14.33
CA ASP A 257 3.36 -13.48 -13.82
C ASP A 257 2.00 -14.13 -14.10
N ALA A 258 0.92 -13.35 -14.04
CA ALA A 258 -0.42 -13.76 -14.42
C ALA A 258 -0.70 -13.72 -15.94
N GLN A 259 0.28 -13.35 -16.78
CA GLN A 259 0.13 -13.25 -18.25
C GLN A 259 -1.09 -12.41 -18.68
N GLY A 260 -1.34 -11.32 -17.95
CA GLY A 260 -2.47 -10.42 -18.16
C GLY A 260 -3.82 -10.89 -17.60
N GLU A 261 -3.86 -12.02 -16.89
CA GLU A 261 -5.02 -12.58 -16.19
C GLU A 261 -4.99 -12.30 -14.67
N LEU A 262 -4.53 -11.11 -14.27
CA LEU A 262 -4.42 -10.73 -12.86
C LEU A 262 -5.79 -10.68 -12.16
N GLU A 263 -5.91 -11.30 -10.99
CA GLU A 263 -7.06 -11.11 -10.09
C GLU A 263 -6.98 -9.75 -9.43
N ASN A 264 -8.12 -9.07 -9.23
CA ASN A 264 -8.12 -7.73 -8.65
C ASN A 264 -7.43 -7.69 -7.26
N PRO A 265 -6.23 -7.07 -7.13
CA PRO A 265 -5.52 -7.01 -5.85
C PRO A 265 -6.24 -6.13 -4.81
N LEU A 266 -7.20 -5.33 -5.26
CA LEU A 266 -8.00 -4.38 -4.48
C LEU A 266 -9.46 -4.81 -4.33
N ALA A 267 -9.77 -6.08 -4.56
CA ALA A 267 -11.13 -6.61 -4.46
C ALA A 267 -11.82 -6.20 -3.15
N GLY A 268 -13.05 -5.68 -3.26
CA GLY A 268 -13.85 -5.24 -2.11
C GLY A 268 -13.56 -3.83 -1.59
N THR A 269 -12.42 -3.22 -1.95
CA THR A 269 -12.04 -1.87 -1.47
C THR A 269 -12.76 -0.74 -2.23
N GLY A 270 -13.28 -1.02 -3.43
CA GLY A 270 -13.90 -0.02 -4.31
C GLY A 270 -12.90 0.83 -5.09
N ALA A 271 -11.60 0.52 -5.02
CA ALA A 271 -10.58 1.04 -5.92
C ALA A 271 -10.19 -0.01 -6.97
N ASP A 272 -9.65 0.46 -8.09
CA ASP A 272 -9.19 -0.38 -9.19
C ASP A 272 -7.87 0.16 -9.76
N TYR A 273 -7.10 -0.73 -10.37
CA TYR A 273 -5.99 -0.34 -11.24
C TYR A 273 -6.42 -0.38 -12.69
N VAL A 274 -6.11 0.69 -13.41
CA VAL A 274 -6.31 0.81 -14.85
C VAL A 274 -5.01 1.22 -15.52
N PHE A 275 -4.88 0.92 -16.81
CA PHE A 275 -3.83 1.47 -17.64
C PHE A 275 -4.39 2.01 -18.95
N VAL A 276 -3.86 3.15 -19.37
CA VAL A 276 -4.07 3.69 -20.71
C VAL A 276 -3.09 2.98 -21.65
N ALA A 277 -3.55 2.57 -22.82
CA ALA A 277 -2.71 2.07 -23.91
C ALA A 277 -2.98 2.90 -25.17
N PHE A 278 -1.93 3.43 -25.78
CA PHE A 278 -2.00 4.23 -27.02
C PHE A 278 -0.82 3.95 -27.93
N ASP A 279 -0.98 4.22 -29.22
CA ASP A 279 0.05 3.97 -30.24
C ASP A 279 1.36 4.69 -29.87
N ALA A 280 2.44 3.92 -29.68
CA ALA A 280 3.74 4.45 -29.28
C ALA A 280 4.34 5.38 -30.34
N THR A 281 3.94 5.24 -31.62
CA THR A 281 4.52 6.00 -32.74
C THR A 281 4.19 7.49 -32.72
N ILE A 282 3.20 7.91 -31.92
CA ILE A 282 2.90 9.34 -31.69
C ILE A 282 3.97 10.02 -30.84
N LEU A 283 4.74 9.24 -30.09
CA LEU A 283 5.80 9.74 -29.23
C LEU A 283 7.05 10.02 -30.09
N PRO A 284 7.65 11.22 -29.99
CA PRO A 284 8.87 11.54 -30.74
C PRO A 284 10.02 10.63 -30.30
N LYS A 285 10.75 10.09 -31.30
CA LYS A 285 11.93 9.25 -31.04
C LYS A 285 12.98 10.01 -30.22
N GLY A 286 13.48 9.37 -29.16
CA GLY A 286 14.43 9.98 -28.22
C GLY A 286 13.80 10.92 -27.19
N SER A 287 12.48 11.06 -27.17
CA SER A 287 11.73 11.86 -26.19
C SER A 287 10.44 11.16 -25.78
N GLU A 288 10.39 9.83 -25.91
CA GLU A 288 9.20 9.02 -25.62
C GLU A 288 8.80 9.15 -24.16
N VAL A 289 9.77 9.02 -23.25
CA VAL A 289 9.57 9.15 -21.80
C VAL A 289 9.07 10.55 -21.48
N ASP A 290 9.78 11.59 -21.89
CA ASP A 290 9.39 12.99 -21.59
C ASP A 290 8.00 13.34 -22.13
N SER A 291 7.66 12.86 -23.33
CA SER A 291 6.38 13.15 -23.97
C SER A 291 5.23 12.41 -23.27
N ARG A 292 5.45 11.16 -22.87
CA ARG A 292 4.51 10.37 -22.08
C ARG A 292 4.32 10.97 -20.68
N SER A 293 5.40 11.39 -20.03
CA SER A 293 5.36 12.01 -18.70
C SER A 293 4.52 13.29 -18.66
N ARG A 294 4.44 14.08 -19.74
CA ARG A 294 3.52 15.23 -19.78
C ARG A 294 2.04 14.83 -19.72
N ILE A 295 1.69 13.66 -20.25
CA ILE A 295 0.33 13.13 -20.17
C ILE A 295 0.10 12.55 -18.76
N GLU A 296 1.11 11.87 -18.20
CA GLU A 296 1.10 11.42 -16.80
C GLU A 296 0.84 12.59 -15.84
N ASP A 297 1.59 13.69 -15.98
CA ASP A 297 1.44 14.89 -15.14
C ASP A 297 0.04 15.51 -15.26
N ALA A 298 -0.52 15.57 -16.47
CA ALA A 298 -1.86 16.09 -16.69
C ALA A 298 -2.94 15.20 -16.05
N LEU A 299 -2.81 13.88 -16.18
CA LEU A 299 -3.69 12.91 -15.50
C LEU A 299 -3.56 13.03 -13.99
N GLU A 300 -2.34 13.07 -13.48
CA GLU A 300 -2.04 13.17 -12.05
C GLU A 300 -2.66 14.44 -11.44
N ASN A 301 -2.50 15.59 -12.10
CA ASN A 301 -3.05 16.86 -11.64
C ASN A 301 -4.57 16.85 -11.55
N GLU A 302 -5.28 16.40 -12.60
CA GLU A 302 -6.74 16.38 -12.62
C GLU A 302 -7.31 15.32 -11.65
N LEU A 303 -6.68 14.15 -11.56
CA LEU A 303 -7.10 13.08 -10.65
C LEU A 303 -6.89 13.45 -9.18
N LYS A 304 -5.75 14.08 -8.84
CA LYS A 304 -5.49 14.61 -7.49
C LYS A 304 -6.43 15.75 -7.14
N ALA A 305 -6.65 16.70 -8.05
CA ALA A 305 -7.58 17.81 -7.82
C ALA A 305 -9.00 17.31 -7.52
N ALA A 306 -9.44 16.26 -8.20
CA ALA A 306 -10.72 15.59 -7.95
C ALA A 306 -10.68 14.55 -6.82
N GLN A 307 -9.52 14.31 -6.21
CA GLN A 307 -9.27 13.29 -5.17
C GLN A 307 -9.81 11.91 -5.54
N CYS A 308 -9.65 11.52 -6.81
CA CYS A 308 -10.30 10.35 -7.40
C CYS A 308 -9.32 9.37 -8.07
N GLY A 309 -8.02 9.60 -7.97
CA GLY A 309 -7.02 8.65 -8.43
C GLY A 309 -5.61 9.21 -8.30
N ARG A 310 -4.65 8.40 -8.75
CA ARG A 310 -3.24 8.76 -8.86
C ARG A 310 -2.58 7.98 -9.98
N VAL A 311 -1.62 8.59 -10.66
CA VAL A 311 -0.71 7.94 -11.58
C VAL A 311 0.31 7.13 -10.79
N LEU A 312 0.59 5.93 -11.27
CA LEU A 312 1.57 5.02 -10.71
C LEU A 312 2.85 5.00 -11.54
N GLY A 313 2.76 5.31 -12.83
CA GLY A 313 3.88 5.41 -13.74
C GLY A 313 3.48 5.12 -15.17
N GLY A 314 4.44 4.66 -15.97
CA GLY A 314 4.19 4.33 -17.35
C GLY A 314 5.27 3.46 -17.97
N ALA A 315 4.96 2.90 -19.12
CA ALA A 315 5.88 2.11 -19.93
C ALA A 315 5.83 2.52 -21.39
N PHE A 316 6.82 2.10 -22.16
CA PHE A 316 6.72 2.07 -23.61
C PHE A 316 7.17 0.71 -24.12
N GLY A 317 6.47 0.22 -25.13
CA GLY A 317 6.71 -1.03 -25.80
C GLY A 317 7.02 -0.84 -27.27
N THR A 318 7.08 -1.96 -27.99
CA THR A 318 7.29 -1.95 -29.44
C THR A 318 6.07 -1.43 -30.22
N ARG A 319 4.87 -1.49 -29.62
CA ARG A 319 3.62 -1.10 -30.27
C ARG A 319 2.89 0.00 -29.51
N PHE A 320 2.84 -0.11 -28.18
CA PHE A 320 2.06 0.80 -27.35
C PHE A 320 2.90 1.50 -26.30
N ALA A 321 2.48 2.71 -25.95
CA ALA A 321 2.87 3.36 -24.71
C ALA A 321 1.75 3.21 -23.68
N TYR A 322 2.14 3.20 -22.41
CA TYR A 322 1.28 2.86 -21.29
C TYR A 322 1.37 3.89 -20.17
N ILE A 323 0.24 4.21 -19.55
CA ILE A 323 0.17 5.01 -18.32
C ILE A 323 -0.69 4.27 -17.31
N ASP A 324 -0.12 4.02 -16.14
CA ASP A 324 -0.72 3.22 -15.07
C ASP A 324 -1.36 4.14 -14.04
N VAL A 325 -2.61 3.85 -13.67
CA VAL A 325 -3.41 4.70 -12.79
C VAL A 325 -4.15 3.85 -11.76
N MET A 326 -4.11 4.25 -10.50
CA MET A 326 -5.02 3.76 -9.47
C MET A 326 -6.21 4.71 -9.38
N ILE A 327 -7.43 4.20 -9.51
CA ILE A 327 -8.66 4.99 -9.45
C ILE A 327 -9.42 4.73 -8.15
N PHE A 328 -10.00 5.78 -7.57
CA PHE A 328 -10.71 5.75 -6.28
C PHE A 328 -12.22 6.00 -6.41
N ASP A 329 -12.70 6.49 -7.56
CA ASP A 329 -14.08 6.93 -7.75
C ASP A 329 -14.72 6.37 -9.04
N GLY A 330 -14.32 5.16 -9.43
CA GLY A 330 -14.92 4.38 -10.52
C GLY A 330 -15.17 5.20 -11.79
N ALA A 331 -16.45 5.35 -12.16
CA ALA A 331 -16.86 6.05 -13.38
C ALA A 331 -16.42 7.53 -13.44
N ASN A 332 -16.36 8.23 -12.31
CA ASN A 332 -15.93 9.63 -12.29
C ASN A 332 -14.44 9.74 -12.62
N SER A 333 -13.61 8.87 -12.04
CA SER A 333 -12.17 8.81 -12.36
C SER A 333 -11.97 8.50 -13.85
N LEU A 334 -12.71 7.54 -14.39
CA LEU A 334 -12.64 7.17 -15.80
C LEU A 334 -13.08 8.30 -16.73
N ALA A 335 -14.10 9.09 -16.36
CA ALA A 335 -14.54 10.25 -17.10
C ALA A 335 -13.45 11.35 -17.15
N ILE A 336 -12.75 11.58 -16.03
CA ILE A 336 -11.63 12.52 -15.96
C ILE A 336 -10.46 12.04 -16.83
N ILE A 337 -10.10 10.76 -16.74
CA ILE A 337 -9.05 10.17 -17.59
C ILE A 337 -9.42 10.39 -19.06
N LYS A 338 -10.65 10.04 -19.47
CA LYS A 338 -11.10 10.21 -20.86
C LYS A 338 -11.03 11.67 -21.32
N LYS A 339 -11.42 12.63 -20.47
CA LYS A 339 -11.32 14.06 -20.76
C LYS A 339 -9.86 14.47 -21.01
N VAL A 340 -8.94 14.13 -20.11
CA VAL A 340 -7.51 14.47 -20.24
C VAL A 340 -6.92 13.87 -21.52
N LEU A 341 -7.22 12.61 -21.82
CA LEU A 341 -6.72 11.96 -23.04
C LEU A 341 -7.23 12.65 -24.32
N ASN A 342 -8.48 13.13 -24.32
CA ASN A 342 -9.03 13.93 -25.43
C ASN A 342 -8.38 15.33 -25.52
N ASP A 343 -8.17 16.00 -24.40
CA ASP A 343 -7.54 17.33 -24.35
C ASP A 343 -6.10 17.28 -24.86
N HIS A 344 -5.39 16.18 -24.60
CA HIS A 344 -4.05 15.88 -25.13
C HIS A 344 -4.05 15.30 -26.55
N ARG A 345 -5.23 15.17 -27.19
CA ARG A 345 -5.39 14.69 -28.57
C ARG A 345 -4.76 13.32 -28.84
N LEU A 346 -4.90 12.39 -27.89
CA LEU A 346 -4.44 11.02 -28.11
C LEU A 346 -5.19 10.37 -29.28
N PRO A 347 -4.52 9.48 -30.05
CA PRO A 347 -5.07 8.94 -31.29
C PRO A 347 -6.34 8.11 -31.05
N SER A 348 -7.19 8.04 -32.07
CA SER A 348 -8.33 7.11 -32.08
C SER A 348 -7.83 5.68 -31.91
N GLY A 349 -8.54 4.90 -31.10
CA GLY A 349 -8.09 3.56 -30.69
C GLY A 349 -7.24 3.55 -29.43
N THR A 350 -6.99 4.71 -28.80
CA THR A 350 -6.52 4.76 -27.41
C THR A 350 -7.54 4.08 -26.51
N THR A 351 -7.06 3.23 -25.60
CA THR A 351 -7.91 2.42 -24.72
C THR A 351 -7.53 2.54 -23.26
N VAL A 352 -8.52 2.57 -22.37
CA VAL A 352 -8.31 2.41 -20.92
C VAL A 352 -8.74 1.01 -20.54
N HIS A 353 -7.79 0.22 -20.06
CA HIS A 353 -7.98 -1.16 -19.62
C HIS A 353 -7.92 -1.25 -18.10
N PHE A 354 -8.62 -2.22 -17.53
CA PHE A 354 -8.38 -2.64 -16.15
C PHE A 354 -7.22 -3.64 -16.13
N PHE A 355 -6.40 -3.58 -15.08
CA PHE A 355 -5.40 -4.62 -14.81
C PHE A 355 -6.08 -5.96 -14.46
N SER A 356 -7.23 -5.90 -13.79
CA SER A 356 -7.94 -7.08 -13.32
C SER A 356 -8.72 -7.78 -14.43
N LYS A 357 -8.66 -9.12 -14.45
CA LYS A 357 -9.39 -9.95 -15.42
C LYS A 357 -10.91 -9.82 -15.27
N GLU A 358 -11.39 -9.60 -14.05
CA GLU A 358 -12.82 -9.46 -13.74
C GLU A 358 -13.45 -8.26 -14.46
N ASN A 359 -12.66 -7.19 -14.67
CA ASN A 359 -13.11 -5.93 -15.26
C ASN A 359 -12.67 -5.75 -16.72
N ARG A 360 -12.11 -6.78 -17.37
CA ARG A 360 -11.57 -6.69 -18.73
C ARG A 360 -12.58 -6.18 -19.76
N ASN A 361 -13.85 -6.54 -19.62
CA ASN A 361 -14.93 -6.13 -20.53
C ASN A 361 -15.40 -4.69 -20.32
N SER A 362 -14.95 -4.02 -19.26
CA SER A 362 -15.29 -2.64 -18.91
C SER A 362 -14.32 -1.62 -19.52
N ARG A 363 -13.51 -2.02 -20.52
CA ARG A 363 -12.55 -1.12 -21.18
C ARG A 363 -13.25 0.05 -21.85
N ILE A 364 -12.57 1.20 -21.86
CA ILE A 364 -13.02 2.40 -22.56
C ILE A 364 -12.18 2.56 -23.82
N VAL A 365 -12.82 2.94 -24.92
CA VAL A 365 -12.16 3.30 -26.18
C VAL A 365 -12.44 4.78 -26.46
N LEU A 366 -11.40 5.50 -26.89
CA LEU A 366 -11.50 6.89 -27.34
C LEU A 366 -11.98 6.99 -28.79
#